data_AF-A0A3B6FSA3-F1
#
_entry.id   AF-A0A3B6FSA3-F1
#
_cell.length_a   1.000
_cell.length_b   1.000
_cell.length_c   1.000
_cell.angle_alpha   90.00
_cell.angle_beta   90.00
_cell.angle_gamma   90.00
#
_symmetry.space_group_name_H-M   'P 1'
#
loop_
_entity.id
_entity.type
_entity.pdbx_description
1 polymer ?
#
loop_
_entity_poly.entity_id
_entity_poly.type
_entity_poly.pdbx_seq_one_letter_code
_entity_poly.pdbx_strand_id
1 'polypeptide(L)'
;MDLSQIFYHTTNCVITVGSAIGWVDLWRGIILWDMLGNEQTLSGVPVPLPMKQIRASDASGRRLGHARYTRGVSCINGRLRFVELQFEVVHLHGLYDEETGWPISEMKSWTITTWSNGGMSELYSDWDEDCTLRASEIAVGDDTKSELSLLLQDGCDDHADAEQRGLQNLFVSDPHFGMNDSDADGDIIYLTARVRFLHPKSWILAIDIKNHRLQSVAMSAPLPKGLPCVDSNYCTCIISKCTN
;
A
#
# COMPACT_ATOMS: atom_id res chain seq x y z
N MET A 1 -6.86 -21.96 2.79
CA MET A 1 -5.95 -21.95 1.62
C MET A 1 -5.98 -23.34 1.01
N ASP A 2 -6.15 -23.48 -0.32
CA ASP A 2 -5.79 -24.72 -1.00
C ASP A 2 -4.26 -24.75 -1.09
N LEU A 3 -3.63 -25.77 -0.49
CA LEU A 3 -2.17 -25.91 -0.43
C LEU A 3 -1.55 -26.00 -1.83
N SER A 4 -2.35 -26.30 -2.87
CA SER A 4 -1.93 -26.25 -4.28
C SER A 4 -1.44 -24.86 -4.71
N GLN A 5 -1.95 -23.78 -4.11
CA GLN A 5 -1.55 -22.40 -4.45
C GLN A 5 -0.26 -21.93 -3.77
N ILE A 6 0.30 -22.70 -2.83
CA ILE A 6 1.57 -22.35 -2.17
C ILE A 6 2.74 -22.44 -3.18
N PHE A 7 2.63 -23.27 -4.20
CA PHE A 7 3.65 -23.46 -5.23
C PHE A 7 3.55 -22.50 -6.44
N TYR A 8 2.54 -21.62 -6.49
CA TYR A 8 2.35 -20.69 -7.61
C TYR A 8 2.73 -19.26 -7.22
N HIS A 9 3.84 -18.78 -7.80
CA HIS A 9 4.20 -17.36 -7.77
C HIS A 9 3.23 -16.57 -8.67
N THR A 10 2.50 -15.61 -8.10
CA THR A 10 1.63 -14.72 -8.86
C THR A 10 2.22 -13.31 -8.86
N THR A 11 2.79 -12.91 -10.00
CA THR A 11 3.45 -11.61 -10.12
C THR A 11 2.44 -10.47 -9.94
N ASN A 12 2.61 -9.68 -8.88
CA ASN A 12 1.86 -8.46 -8.60
C ASN A 12 2.45 -7.23 -9.31
N CYS A 13 3.78 -7.15 -9.40
CA CYS A 13 4.50 -6.10 -10.10
C CYS A 13 5.89 -6.59 -10.55
N VAL A 14 6.55 -5.76 -11.37
CA VAL A 14 7.93 -5.96 -11.81
C VAL A 14 8.77 -4.78 -11.36
N ILE A 15 9.94 -5.04 -10.80
CA ILE A 15 10.92 -4.02 -10.38
C ILE A 15 12.23 -4.19 -11.13
N THR A 16 13.02 -3.13 -11.17
CA THR A 16 14.40 -3.16 -11.66
C THR A 16 15.35 -2.94 -10.50
N VAL A 17 16.38 -3.78 -10.41
CA VAL A 17 17.43 -3.70 -9.39
C VAL A 17 18.77 -3.68 -10.11
N GLY A 18 19.33 -2.48 -10.34
CA GLY A 18 20.50 -2.35 -11.20
C GLY A 18 20.23 -2.91 -12.60
N SER A 19 20.96 -3.96 -13.00
CA SER A 19 20.79 -4.69 -14.27
C SER A 19 19.78 -5.83 -14.22
N ALA A 20 19.27 -6.16 -13.03
CA ALA A 20 18.35 -7.27 -12.82
C ALA A 20 16.89 -6.86 -12.94
N ILE A 21 16.08 -7.77 -13.47
CA ILE A 21 14.61 -7.69 -13.45
C ILE A 21 14.10 -8.56 -12.30
N GLY A 22 13.18 -8.01 -11.50
CA GLY A 22 12.53 -8.70 -10.39
C GLY A 22 11.04 -8.88 -10.63
N TRP A 23 10.56 -10.12 -10.62
CA TRP A 23 9.13 -10.43 -10.54
C TRP A 23 8.73 -10.56 -9.08
N VAL A 24 7.76 -9.77 -8.65
CA VAL A 24 7.36 -9.68 -7.25
C VAL A 24 6.02 -10.38 -7.04
N ASP A 25 5.97 -11.39 -6.18
CA ASP A 25 4.76 -11.83 -5.49
C ASP A 25 4.83 -11.28 -4.05
N LEU A 26 4.03 -10.25 -3.80
CA LEU A 26 4.00 -9.53 -2.52
C LEU A 26 3.57 -10.41 -1.34
N TRP A 27 3.04 -11.62 -1.57
CA TRP A 27 2.79 -12.60 -0.50
C TRP A 27 3.92 -13.60 -0.29
N ARG A 28 4.73 -13.88 -1.30
CA ARG A 28 5.65 -15.04 -1.31
C ARG A 28 7.12 -14.68 -1.44
N GLY A 29 7.46 -13.66 -2.22
CA GLY A 29 8.86 -13.36 -2.50
C GLY A 29 9.04 -12.63 -3.82
N ILE A 30 10.30 -12.40 -4.15
CA ILE A 30 10.76 -11.77 -5.37
C ILE A 30 11.67 -12.76 -6.07
N ILE A 31 11.49 -12.91 -7.38
CA ILE A 31 12.39 -13.67 -8.24
C ILE A 31 13.21 -12.65 -9.02
N LEU A 32 14.52 -12.60 -8.77
CA LEU A 32 15.45 -11.72 -9.46
C LEU A 32 16.18 -12.48 -10.57
N TRP A 33 16.33 -11.86 -11.72
CA TRP A 33 17.14 -12.37 -12.83
C TRP A 33 18.10 -11.29 -13.31
N ASP A 34 19.40 -11.54 -13.16
CA ASP A 34 20.43 -10.64 -13.67
C ASP A 34 20.67 -10.91 -15.16
N MET A 35 20.34 -9.90 -15.98
CA MET A 35 20.47 -9.99 -17.43
C MET A 35 21.92 -9.76 -17.92
N LEU A 36 22.75 -9.08 -17.12
CA LEU A 36 24.10 -8.66 -17.52
C LEU A 36 25.20 -9.45 -16.80
N GLY A 37 24.86 -10.22 -15.78
CA GLY A 37 25.78 -11.10 -15.07
C GLY A 37 26.33 -12.21 -15.96
N ASN A 38 27.59 -12.57 -15.74
CA ASN A 38 28.29 -13.62 -16.51
C ASN A 38 27.62 -15.00 -16.40
N GLU A 39 26.84 -15.25 -15.35
CA GLU A 39 26.21 -16.56 -15.07
C GLU A 39 24.67 -16.58 -15.24
N GLN A 40 24.03 -15.48 -15.68
CA GLN A 40 22.57 -15.38 -15.88
C GLN A 40 21.75 -16.06 -14.77
N THR A 41 22.08 -15.78 -13.51
CA THR A 41 21.52 -16.49 -12.37
C THR A 41 20.13 -15.97 -11.99
N LEU A 42 19.27 -16.92 -11.63
CA LEU A 42 17.97 -16.66 -11.02
C LEU A 42 18.15 -16.78 -9.50
N SER A 43 17.76 -15.75 -8.74
CA SER A 43 17.78 -15.79 -7.28
C SER A 43 16.42 -15.46 -6.68
N GLY A 44 16.13 -16.07 -5.52
CA GLY A 44 14.95 -15.75 -4.74
C GLY A 44 15.29 -14.74 -3.65
N VAL A 45 14.41 -13.79 -3.39
CA VAL A 45 14.46 -12.94 -2.21
C VAL A 45 13.14 -13.09 -1.47
N PRO A 46 13.13 -13.54 -0.20
CA PRO A 46 11.91 -13.60 0.58
C PRO A 46 11.36 -12.18 0.78
N VAL A 47 10.06 -12.04 1.02
CA VAL A 47 9.47 -10.78 1.51
C VAL A 47 9.17 -10.91 3.00
N PRO A 48 9.09 -9.80 3.77
CA PRO A 48 8.65 -9.86 5.16
C PRO A 48 7.36 -10.67 5.29
N LEU A 49 7.19 -11.44 6.37
CA LEU A 49 6.01 -12.28 6.55
C LEU A 49 4.82 -11.46 7.09
N PRO A 50 3.62 -11.55 6.48
CA PRO A 50 2.43 -10.84 6.91
C PRO A 50 1.77 -11.55 8.12
N MET A 51 2.50 -11.64 9.24
CA MET A 51 2.13 -12.51 10.37
C MET A 51 0.75 -12.18 10.96
N LYS A 52 0.35 -10.90 10.95
CA LYS A 52 -0.97 -10.50 11.45
C LYS A 52 -2.10 -10.88 10.49
N GLN A 53 -1.92 -10.68 9.18
CA GLN A 53 -2.92 -11.08 8.19
C GLN A 53 -3.07 -12.61 8.13
N ILE A 54 -1.97 -13.37 8.26
CA ILE A 54 -2.01 -14.84 8.34
C ILE A 54 -2.86 -15.27 9.54
N ARG A 55 -2.54 -14.75 10.75
CA ARG A 55 -3.30 -15.09 11.96
C ARG A 55 -4.78 -14.70 11.88
N ALA A 56 -5.09 -13.53 11.31
CA ALA A 56 -6.47 -13.07 11.14
C ALA A 56 -7.24 -13.90 10.10
N SER A 57 -6.58 -14.29 9.01
CA SER A 57 -7.10 -15.20 7.98
C SER A 57 -7.44 -16.56 8.61
N ASP A 58 -6.53 -17.13 9.38
CA ASP A 58 -6.73 -18.44 10.02
C ASP A 58 -7.89 -18.42 11.03
N ALA A 59 -8.01 -17.36 11.84
CA ALA A 59 -9.07 -17.23 12.82
C ALA A 59 -10.46 -16.99 12.21
N SER A 60 -10.54 -16.29 11.07
CA SER A 60 -11.80 -15.93 10.42
C SER A 60 -12.19 -16.86 9.26
N GLY A 61 -11.32 -17.79 8.87
CA GLY A 61 -11.47 -18.63 7.69
C GLY A 61 -11.48 -17.84 6.37
N ARG A 62 -11.16 -16.53 6.40
CA ARG A 62 -11.19 -15.65 5.24
C ARG A 62 -9.91 -15.80 4.43
N ARG A 63 -10.02 -15.64 3.11
CA ARG A 63 -8.88 -15.66 2.20
C ARG A 63 -8.13 -14.33 2.31
N LEU A 64 -6.80 -14.36 2.26
CA LEU A 64 -5.98 -13.15 2.08
C LEU A 64 -6.47 -12.40 0.83
N GLY A 65 -6.66 -11.08 0.96
CA GLY A 65 -7.05 -10.21 -0.16
C GLY A 65 -5.96 -10.07 -1.22
N HIS A 66 -6.18 -9.18 -2.20
CA HIS A 66 -5.10 -8.82 -3.13
C HIS A 66 -3.96 -8.14 -2.37
N ALA A 67 -2.74 -8.65 -2.55
CA ALA A 67 -1.57 -8.18 -1.81
C ALA A 67 -1.34 -6.67 -1.97
N ARG A 68 -1.56 -6.16 -3.19
CA ARG A 68 -1.35 -4.76 -3.56
C ARG A 68 -2.12 -3.79 -2.68
N TYR A 69 -3.31 -4.15 -2.18
CA TYR A 69 -4.06 -3.28 -1.27
C TYR A 69 -3.34 -3.00 0.03
N THR A 70 -2.48 -3.92 0.47
CA THR A 70 -1.84 -3.88 1.79
C THR A 70 -0.33 -3.90 1.74
N ARG A 71 0.28 -4.12 0.58
CA ARG A 71 1.71 -4.37 0.47
C ARG A 71 2.26 -3.73 -0.78
N GLY A 72 3.48 -3.21 -0.66
CA GLY A 72 4.22 -2.61 -1.75
C GLY A 72 5.71 -2.91 -1.60
N VAL A 73 6.41 -2.92 -2.73
CA VAL A 73 7.88 -3.02 -2.76
C VAL A 73 8.43 -2.05 -3.79
N SER A 74 9.61 -1.52 -3.52
CA SER A 74 10.36 -0.67 -4.45
C SER A 74 11.84 -0.90 -4.26
N CYS A 75 12.64 -0.68 -5.32
CA CYS A 75 14.09 -0.61 -5.20
C CYS A 75 14.49 0.85 -5.20
N ILE A 76 15.05 1.33 -4.09
CA ILE A 76 15.44 2.73 -3.88
C ILE A 76 16.92 2.73 -3.51
N ASN A 77 17.74 3.46 -4.28
CA ASN A 77 19.20 3.51 -4.11
C ASN A 77 19.89 2.15 -3.99
N GLY A 78 19.45 1.18 -4.80
CA GLY A 78 20.01 -0.17 -4.79
C GLY A 78 19.67 -1.00 -3.55
N ARG A 79 18.65 -0.59 -2.78
CA ARG A 79 18.09 -1.36 -1.66
C ARG A 79 16.62 -1.65 -1.91
N LEU A 80 16.18 -2.86 -1.57
CA LEU A 80 14.76 -3.15 -1.53
C LEU A 80 14.14 -2.44 -0.32
N ARG A 81 13.01 -1.81 -0.54
CA ARG A 81 12.14 -1.25 0.49
C ARG A 81 10.78 -1.91 0.37
N PHE A 82 10.27 -2.38 1.49
CA PHE A 82 8.99 -3.06 1.59
C PHE A 82 8.08 -2.28 2.52
N VAL A 83 6.80 -2.16 2.16
CA VAL A 83 5.78 -1.52 2.98
C VAL A 83 4.62 -2.47 3.16
N GLU A 84 4.11 -2.53 4.40
CA GLU A 84 2.89 -3.22 4.74
C GLU A 84 1.92 -2.29 5.48
N LEU A 85 0.65 -2.42 5.13
CA LEU A 85 -0.47 -1.72 5.73
C LEU A 85 -1.33 -2.73 6.49
N GLN A 86 -1.60 -2.41 7.75
CA GLN A 86 -2.43 -3.19 8.65
C GLN A 86 -3.64 -2.38 9.07
N PHE A 87 -4.80 -3.03 9.16
CA PHE A 87 -6.07 -2.36 9.43
C PHE A 87 -6.74 -2.87 10.72
N GLU A 88 -7.42 -1.96 11.39
CA GLU A 88 -8.37 -2.25 12.46
C GLU A 88 -9.76 -1.84 11.95
N VAL A 89 -10.55 -2.80 11.48
CA VAL A 89 -11.88 -2.56 10.86
C VAL A 89 -12.97 -3.27 11.65
N VAL A 90 -14.09 -2.58 11.86
CA VAL A 90 -15.32 -3.15 12.41
C VAL A 90 -16.34 -3.29 11.29
N HIS A 91 -16.88 -4.48 11.09
CA HIS A 91 -17.93 -4.73 10.11
C HIS A 91 -19.31 -4.62 10.76
N LEU A 92 -20.19 -3.79 10.20
CA LEU A 92 -21.57 -3.66 10.65
C LEU A 92 -22.44 -4.69 9.90
N HIS A 93 -22.52 -5.89 10.48
CA HIS A 93 -23.21 -7.03 9.87
C HIS A 93 -24.68 -6.72 9.54
N GLY A 94 -25.10 -7.07 8.33
CA GLY A 94 -26.49 -6.90 7.86
C GLY A 94 -26.83 -5.50 7.34
N LEU A 95 -25.88 -4.55 7.41
CA LEU A 95 -26.03 -3.22 6.84
C LEU A 95 -25.20 -3.11 5.56
N TYR A 96 -25.79 -2.52 4.53
CA TYR A 96 -25.16 -2.27 3.23
C TYR A 96 -25.28 -0.78 2.92
N ASP A 97 -24.22 -0.24 2.37
CA ASP A 97 -24.19 1.14 1.89
C ASP A 97 -24.98 1.21 0.57
N GLU A 98 -26.00 2.06 0.51
CA GLU A 98 -26.92 2.11 -0.64
C GLU A 98 -26.24 2.59 -1.93
N GLU A 99 -25.24 3.46 -1.81
CA GLU A 99 -24.51 4.02 -2.95
C GLU A 99 -23.50 3.03 -3.54
N THR A 100 -22.74 2.36 -2.67
CA THR A 100 -21.65 1.47 -3.06
C THR A 100 -22.10 0.01 -3.20
N GLY A 101 -23.21 -0.38 -2.56
CA GLY A 101 -23.73 -1.74 -2.52
C GLY A 101 -22.91 -2.71 -1.66
N TRP A 102 -21.92 -2.22 -0.91
CA TRP A 102 -21.02 -3.03 -0.09
C TRP A 102 -21.42 -3.04 1.39
N PRO A 103 -21.03 -4.08 2.16
CA PRO A 103 -21.23 -4.11 3.60
C PRO A 103 -20.62 -2.89 4.29
N ILE A 104 -21.40 -2.23 5.15
CA ILE A 104 -20.90 -1.08 5.88
C ILE A 104 -19.80 -1.55 6.84
N SER A 105 -18.66 -0.87 6.76
CA SER A 105 -17.51 -1.12 7.61
C SER A 105 -17.00 0.22 8.15
N GLU A 106 -16.47 0.20 9.36
CA GLU A 106 -15.86 1.34 10.01
C GLU A 106 -14.37 1.08 10.17
N MET A 107 -13.54 1.95 9.59
CA MET A 107 -12.11 1.96 9.87
C MET A 107 -11.88 2.62 11.24
N LYS A 108 -11.32 1.86 12.19
CA LYS A 108 -10.95 2.35 13.51
C LYS A 108 -9.54 2.93 13.51
N SER A 109 -8.62 2.24 12.84
CA SER A 109 -7.23 2.66 12.72
C SER A 109 -6.51 1.88 11.63
N TRP A 110 -5.32 2.35 11.26
CA TRP A 110 -4.39 1.64 10.40
C TRP A 110 -2.94 1.91 10.82
N THR A 111 -2.03 1.04 10.39
CA THR A 111 -0.60 1.11 10.72
C THR A 111 0.23 0.79 9.49
N ILE A 112 1.24 1.62 9.24
CA ILE A 112 2.25 1.40 8.21
C ILE A 112 3.47 0.77 8.90
N THR A 113 3.98 -0.33 8.36
CA THR A 113 5.30 -0.84 8.72
C THR A 113 6.16 -0.91 7.47
N THR A 114 7.42 -0.55 7.61
CA THR A 114 8.40 -0.53 6.52
C THR A 114 9.63 -1.35 6.87
N TRP A 115 10.24 -1.95 5.86
CA TRP A 115 11.47 -2.72 5.98
C TRP A 115 12.43 -2.37 4.85
N SER A 116 13.72 -2.52 5.11
CA SER A 116 14.77 -2.41 4.12
C SER A 116 15.57 -3.69 3.99
N ASN A 117 16.05 -3.96 2.78
CA ASN A 117 16.94 -5.08 2.49
C ASN A 117 17.99 -4.64 1.47
N GLY A 118 19.24 -4.57 1.93
CA GLY A 118 20.40 -4.26 1.08
C GLY A 118 21.20 -5.48 0.63
N GLY A 119 21.00 -6.65 1.26
CA GLY A 119 21.74 -7.88 0.94
C GLY A 119 21.17 -8.63 -0.26
N MET A 120 19.84 -8.57 -0.42
CA MET A 120 19.05 -9.23 -1.46
C MET A 120 19.40 -10.71 -1.65
N SER A 121 19.73 -11.39 -0.55
CA SER A 121 19.95 -12.83 -0.55
C SER A 121 18.65 -13.59 -0.26
N GLU A 122 18.74 -14.92 -0.22
CA GLU A 122 17.62 -15.82 0.09
C GLU A 122 17.23 -15.83 1.59
N LEU A 123 17.85 -14.98 2.41
CA LEU A 123 17.67 -14.97 3.86
C LEU A 123 16.61 -13.96 4.31
N TYR A 124 15.69 -14.40 5.19
CA TYR A 124 14.75 -13.50 5.86
C TYR A 124 15.44 -12.49 6.77
N SER A 125 16.62 -12.82 7.29
CA SER A 125 17.42 -11.94 8.16
C SER A 125 18.01 -10.72 7.44
N ASP A 126 17.92 -10.66 6.10
CA ASP A 126 18.35 -9.49 5.33
C ASP A 126 17.33 -8.34 5.39
N TRP A 127 16.12 -8.60 5.90
CA TRP A 127 15.11 -7.58 6.12
C TRP A 127 15.22 -7.00 7.52
N ASP A 128 15.55 -5.71 7.59
CA ASP A 128 15.50 -4.92 8.81
C ASP A 128 14.20 -4.10 8.83
N GLU A 129 13.49 -4.08 9.97
CA GLU A 129 12.35 -3.18 10.14
C GLU A 129 12.86 -1.74 10.31
N ASP A 130 12.43 -0.84 9.43
CA ASP A 130 12.87 0.55 9.42
C ASP A 130 12.00 1.43 10.35
N CYS A 131 10.67 1.31 10.20
CA CYS A 131 9.70 2.16 10.89
C CYS A 131 8.33 1.48 10.96
N THR A 132 7.66 1.61 12.11
CA THR A 132 6.25 1.30 12.33
C THR A 132 5.53 2.56 12.80
N LEU A 133 4.52 3.01 12.05
CA LEU A 133 3.82 4.28 12.25
C LEU A 133 2.31 4.07 12.27
N ARG A 134 1.66 4.41 13.40
CA ARG A 134 0.19 4.39 13.48
C ARG A 134 -0.42 5.65 12.90
N ALA A 135 -1.60 5.53 12.32
CA ALA A 135 -2.33 6.67 11.77
C ALA A 135 -2.53 7.82 12.78
N SER A 136 -2.75 7.49 14.05
CA SER A 136 -2.93 8.47 15.14
C SER A 136 -1.65 9.23 15.50
N GLU A 137 -0.48 8.73 15.10
CA GLU A 137 0.82 9.34 15.35
C GLU A 137 1.23 10.30 14.22
N ILE A 138 0.46 10.33 13.12
CA ILE A 138 0.73 11.20 11.98
C ILE A 138 0.19 12.59 12.27
N ALA A 139 1.10 13.57 12.34
CA ALA A 139 0.73 14.97 12.47
C ALA A 139 0.07 15.48 11.19
N VAL A 140 -1.09 16.13 11.35
CA VAL A 140 -1.76 16.89 10.28
C VAL A 140 -1.48 18.36 10.51
N GLY A 141 -0.70 18.97 9.62
CA GLY A 141 -0.35 20.38 9.68
C GLY A 141 -1.50 21.27 9.19
N ASP A 142 -1.45 22.57 9.51
CA ASP A 142 -2.45 23.55 9.03
C ASP A 142 -2.53 23.61 7.49
N ASP A 143 -1.42 23.28 6.83
CA ASP A 143 -1.24 23.21 5.37
C ASP A 143 -1.97 22.05 4.69
N THR A 144 -2.33 21.01 5.45
CA THR A 144 -3.01 19.81 4.93
C THR A 144 -4.38 19.58 5.59
N LYS A 145 -4.66 20.32 6.68
CA LYS A 145 -5.89 20.22 7.45
C LYS A 145 -7.11 20.58 6.62
N SER A 146 -7.02 21.62 5.78
CA SER A 146 -8.14 22.08 4.96
C SER A 146 -8.53 21.03 3.93
N GLU A 147 -7.55 20.45 3.23
CA GLU A 147 -7.72 19.41 2.22
C GLU A 147 -8.23 18.10 2.84
N LEU A 148 -7.71 17.73 4.01
CA LEU A 148 -8.20 16.57 4.75
C LEU A 148 -9.65 16.78 5.22
N SER A 149 -10.01 17.98 5.70
CA SER A 149 -11.39 18.31 6.05
C SER A 149 -12.32 18.24 4.84
N LEU A 150 -11.91 18.72 3.66
CA LEU A 150 -12.69 18.59 2.43
C LEU A 150 -12.90 17.13 2.04
N LEU A 151 -11.86 16.31 2.13
CA LEU A 151 -11.95 14.86 1.91
C LEU A 151 -12.99 14.23 2.85
N LEU A 152 -12.93 14.55 4.14
CA LEU A 152 -13.84 13.98 5.16
C LEU A 152 -15.30 14.42 4.96
N GLN A 153 -15.53 15.64 4.47
CA GLN A 153 -16.86 16.17 4.18
C GLN A 153 -17.47 15.58 2.90
N ASP A 154 -16.67 15.32 1.87
CA ASP A 154 -17.16 14.87 0.56
C ASP A 154 -17.73 13.43 0.56
N GLY A 155 -17.55 12.69 1.64
CA GLY A 155 -18.10 11.33 1.83
C GLY A 155 -19.18 11.20 2.90
N CYS A 156 -19.72 12.30 3.41
CA CYS A 156 -20.72 12.31 4.48
C CYS A 156 -21.96 13.13 4.06
N ASP A 157 -23.15 12.51 4.09
CA ASP A 157 -24.41 13.21 3.84
C ASP A 157 -24.81 14.13 5.02
N ASP A 158 -24.22 13.90 6.19
CA ASP A 158 -24.49 14.65 7.43
C ASP A 158 -23.20 15.26 7.99
N HIS A 159 -23.20 16.58 8.20
CA HIS A 159 -22.01 17.34 8.62
C HIS A 159 -21.52 16.99 10.04
N ALA A 160 -22.40 16.46 10.92
CA ALA A 160 -22.06 16.12 12.30
C ALA A 160 -21.16 14.88 12.42
N ASP A 161 -21.29 13.92 11.50
CA ASP A 161 -20.47 12.70 11.48
C ASP A 161 -19.06 12.96 10.93
N ALA A 162 -18.89 13.98 10.10
CA ALA A 162 -17.59 14.37 9.54
C ALA A 162 -16.65 14.98 10.60
N GLU A 163 -17.19 15.70 11.61
CA GLU A 163 -16.38 16.29 12.69
C GLU A 163 -15.75 15.24 13.63
N GLN A 164 -16.27 14.01 13.65
CA GLN A 164 -15.75 12.93 14.49
C GLN A 164 -14.71 12.05 13.79
N ARG A 165 -14.56 12.17 12.47
CA ARG A 165 -13.63 11.34 11.68
C ARG A 165 -12.29 12.04 11.51
N GLY A 166 -11.22 11.33 11.82
CA GLY A 166 -9.84 11.76 11.58
C GLY A 166 -9.15 10.97 10.48
N LEU A 167 -7.86 11.25 10.28
CA LEU A 167 -6.99 10.53 9.34
C LEU A 167 -7.02 9.01 9.58
N GLN A 168 -7.05 8.56 10.84
CA GLN A 168 -7.11 7.14 11.19
C GLN A 168 -8.41 6.43 10.79
N ASN A 169 -9.47 7.18 10.48
CA ASN A 169 -10.77 6.63 10.10
C ASN A 169 -10.95 6.51 8.59
N LEU A 170 -9.94 6.89 7.80
CA LEU A 170 -9.98 6.71 6.35
C LEU A 170 -9.66 5.27 5.96
N PHE A 171 -10.42 4.75 5.01
CA PHE A 171 -10.06 3.51 4.32
C PHE A 171 -8.86 3.79 3.44
N VAL A 172 -7.72 3.19 3.80
CA VAL A 172 -6.48 3.34 3.05
C VAL A 172 -6.06 2.03 2.38
N SER A 173 -5.41 2.13 1.23
CA SER A 173 -4.92 0.99 0.47
C SER A 173 -3.74 1.38 -0.43
N ASP A 174 -3.17 0.38 -1.10
CA ASP A 174 -2.21 0.53 -2.19
C ASP A 174 -0.95 1.32 -1.79
N PRO A 175 -0.24 0.88 -0.72
CA PRO A 175 0.93 1.60 -0.26
C PRO A 175 2.07 1.54 -1.28
N HIS A 176 2.68 2.69 -1.55
CA HIS A 176 3.80 2.82 -2.48
C HIS A 176 4.84 3.81 -1.95
N PHE A 177 6.13 3.54 -2.16
CA PHE A 177 7.18 4.50 -1.83
C PHE A 177 7.26 5.60 -2.89
N GLY A 178 7.55 6.83 -2.46
CA GLY A 178 7.95 7.90 -3.38
C GLY A 178 9.25 7.57 -4.10
N MET A 179 9.31 7.88 -5.39
CA MET A 179 10.46 7.64 -6.28
C MET A 179 11.07 8.95 -6.83
N ASN A 180 10.74 10.08 -6.23
CA ASN A 180 11.20 11.40 -6.63
C ASN A 180 12.68 11.61 -6.29
N ASP A 181 13.43 12.26 -7.21
CA ASP A 181 14.88 12.51 -7.07
C ASP A 181 15.25 13.31 -5.79
N SER A 182 14.30 14.03 -5.20
CA SER A 182 14.47 14.75 -3.92
C SER A 182 14.38 13.84 -2.69
N ASP A 183 13.71 12.70 -2.81
CA ASP A 183 13.38 11.79 -1.71
C ASP A 183 14.33 10.61 -1.76
N ALA A 184 15.62 10.93 -1.67
CA ALA A 184 16.70 9.98 -1.86
C ALA A 184 16.51 8.70 -1.03
N ASP A 185 15.92 8.78 0.16
CA ASP A 185 15.79 7.64 1.06
C ASP A 185 14.40 6.99 1.07
N GLY A 186 13.48 7.34 0.16
CA GLY A 186 12.14 6.73 0.16
C GLY A 186 11.35 7.02 1.45
N ASP A 187 11.45 8.26 1.95
CA ASP A 187 10.84 8.71 3.20
C ASP A 187 9.35 9.09 3.04
N ILE A 188 8.83 9.08 1.81
CA ILE A 188 7.42 9.35 1.53
C ILE A 188 6.72 8.05 1.15
N ILE A 189 5.58 7.78 1.79
CA ILE A 189 4.66 6.71 1.39
C ILE A 189 3.37 7.31 0.89
N TYR A 190 3.00 6.92 -0.32
CA TYR A 190 1.73 7.22 -0.93
C TYR A 190 0.71 6.14 -0.58
N LEU A 191 -0.48 6.57 -0.11
CA LEU A 191 -1.64 5.71 0.10
C LEU A 191 -2.82 6.21 -0.71
N THR A 192 -3.63 5.29 -1.24
CA THR A 192 -4.98 5.63 -1.72
C THR A 192 -5.91 5.68 -0.52
N ALA A 193 -6.68 6.76 -0.36
CA ALA A 193 -7.61 6.97 0.74
C ALA A 193 -9.05 7.17 0.25
N ARG A 194 -10.01 6.66 1.02
CA ARG A 194 -11.45 6.73 0.77
C ARG A 194 -12.19 6.94 2.09
N VAL A 195 -13.30 7.68 2.05
CA VAL A 195 -14.12 7.95 3.25
C VAL A 195 -14.96 6.72 3.65
N ARG A 196 -15.34 5.91 2.67
CA ARG A 196 -16.10 4.67 2.84
C ARG A 196 -15.43 3.53 2.07
N PHE A 197 -15.70 2.30 2.50
CA PHE A 197 -15.18 1.11 1.85
C PHE A 197 -15.57 1.10 0.36
N LEU A 198 -14.56 1.04 -0.53
CA LEU A 198 -14.75 1.00 -1.99
C LEU A 198 -15.56 2.16 -2.61
N HIS A 199 -15.64 3.30 -1.92
CA HIS A 199 -16.26 4.53 -2.43
C HIS A 199 -15.63 4.96 -3.77
N PRO A 200 -16.40 5.43 -4.78
CA PRO A 200 -15.87 5.74 -6.11
C PRO A 200 -14.87 6.90 -6.13
N LYS A 201 -15.04 7.88 -5.24
CA LYS A 201 -14.06 8.96 -5.04
C LYS A 201 -12.93 8.50 -4.11
N SER A 202 -11.71 8.84 -4.49
CA SER A 202 -10.49 8.54 -3.74
C SER A 202 -9.52 9.71 -3.75
N TRP A 203 -8.63 9.71 -2.77
CA TRP A 203 -7.55 10.67 -2.64
C TRP A 203 -6.22 9.93 -2.53
N ILE A 204 -5.15 10.60 -2.87
CA ILE A 204 -3.79 10.16 -2.61
C ILE A 204 -3.26 10.95 -1.41
N LEU A 205 -2.83 10.23 -0.39
CA LEU A 205 -2.15 10.78 0.78
C LEU A 205 -0.65 10.59 0.59
N ALA A 206 0.15 11.64 0.74
CA ALA A 206 1.60 11.53 0.86
C ALA A 206 1.97 11.63 2.34
N ILE A 207 2.58 10.58 2.89
CA ILE A 207 2.94 10.49 4.31
C ILE A 207 4.46 10.50 4.41
N ASP A 208 4.99 11.51 5.11
CA ASP A 208 6.38 11.58 5.49
C ASP A 208 6.60 10.69 6.72
N ILE A 209 7.14 9.49 6.50
CA ILE A 209 7.33 8.50 7.56
C ILE A 209 8.52 8.81 8.46
N LYS A 210 9.40 9.72 8.04
CA LYS A 210 10.56 10.14 8.82
C LYS A 210 10.20 11.24 9.82
N ASN A 211 9.35 12.17 9.40
CA ASN A 211 8.87 13.27 10.24
C ASN A 211 7.47 13.00 10.82
N HIS A 212 6.89 11.83 10.55
CA HIS A 212 5.59 11.38 11.05
C HIS A 212 4.49 12.40 10.73
N ARG A 213 4.41 12.85 9.47
CA ARG A 213 3.54 13.96 9.06
C ARG A 213 2.81 13.66 7.76
N LEU A 214 1.57 14.11 7.66
CA LEU A 214 0.85 14.17 6.38
C LEU A 214 1.42 15.32 5.55
N GLN A 215 2.07 15.00 4.44
CA GLN A 215 2.74 15.98 3.58
C GLN A 215 1.81 16.62 2.56
N SER A 216 0.89 15.83 1.98
CA SER A 216 -0.11 16.35 1.05
C SER A 216 -1.31 15.42 0.92
N VAL A 217 -2.42 16.00 0.45
CA VAL A 217 -3.66 15.31 0.12
C VAL A 217 -4.09 15.78 -1.27
N ALA A 218 -4.29 14.85 -2.19
CA ALA A 218 -4.72 15.17 -3.56
C ALA A 218 -5.89 14.28 -3.98
N MET A 219 -6.89 14.85 -4.65
CA MET A 219 -7.99 14.04 -5.19
C MET A 219 -7.48 13.20 -6.37
N SER A 220 -7.69 11.89 -6.30
CA SER A 220 -7.50 11.00 -7.45
C SER A 220 -8.68 11.22 -8.39
N ALA A 221 -8.42 11.35 -9.70
CA ALA A 221 -9.47 11.62 -10.67
C ALA A 221 -10.65 10.64 -10.50
N PRO A 222 -11.91 11.11 -10.55
CA PRO A 222 -13.06 10.25 -10.33
C PRO A 222 -13.09 9.12 -11.37
N LEU A 223 -13.33 7.89 -10.92
CA LEU A 223 -13.52 6.75 -11.81
C LEU A 223 -14.78 6.97 -12.68
N PRO A 224 -14.75 6.60 -13.97
CA PRO A 224 -15.96 6.60 -14.79
C PRO A 224 -17.05 5.72 -14.16
N LYS A 225 -18.31 6.17 -14.25
CA LYS A 225 -19.47 5.39 -13.76
C LYS A 225 -19.47 3.99 -14.39
N GLY A 226 -19.56 2.96 -13.55
CA GLY A 226 -19.66 1.56 -13.98
C GLY A 226 -18.34 0.79 -14.07
N LEU A 227 -17.18 1.43 -13.87
CA LEU A 227 -15.96 0.66 -13.62
C LEU A 227 -16.00 0.08 -12.20
N PRO A 228 -15.60 -1.19 -12.01
CA PRO A 228 -15.41 -1.71 -10.67
C PRO A 228 -14.41 -0.80 -9.93
N CYS A 229 -14.70 -0.52 -8.66
CA CYS A 229 -13.83 0.17 -7.70
C CYS A 229 -12.51 -0.58 -7.40
N VAL A 230 -12.24 -1.64 -8.17
CA VAL A 230 -11.06 -2.49 -8.11
C VAL A 230 -10.11 -2.06 -9.22
N ASP A 231 -8.89 -1.72 -8.80
CA ASP A 231 -7.74 -1.45 -9.66
C ASP A 231 -7.94 -0.27 -10.64
N SER A 232 -7.92 0.96 -10.11
CA SER A 232 -7.20 2.03 -10.82
C SER A 232 -5.72 1.66 -10.83
N ASN A 233 -5.37 0.70 -11.70
CA ASN A 233 -4.02 0.26 -11.97
C ASN A 233 -3.16 1.48 -12.24
N TYR A 234 -2.39 1.90 -11.23
CA TYR A 234 -1.14 2.58 -11.49
C TYR A 234 -0.27 1.55 -12.21
N CYS A 235 -0.26 1.59 -13.54
CA CYS A 235 0.86 1.04 -14.25
C CYS A 235 2.08 1.82 -13.76
N THR A 236 3.03 1.14 -13.13
CA THR A 236 4.39 1.66 -12.95
C THR A 236 5.04 1.77 -14.33
N CYS A 237 4.52 2.65 -15.18
CA CYS A 237 5.19 3.04 -16.42
C CYS A 237 6.29 4.01 -16.01
N ILE A 238 7.51 3.50 -15.84
CA ILE A 238 8.68 4.36 -16.02
C ILE A 238 8.68 4.70 -17.51
N ILE A 239 8.22 5.90 -17.87
CA ILE A 239 8.60 6.47 -19.16
C ILE A 239 10.06 6.88 -19.00
N SER A 240 10.96 5.93 -19.25
CA SER A 240 12.37 6.26 -19.42
C SER A 240 12.46 7.14 -20.65
N LYS A 241 12.94 8.38 -20.44
CA LYS A 241 13.20 9.32 -21.52
C LYS A 241 14.36 8.73 -22.33
N CYS A 242 14.09 8.12 -23.48
CA CYS A 242 15.15 7.76 -24.43
C CYS A 242 15.75 9.07 -24.96
N THR A 243 16.90 9.47 -24.42
CA THR A 243 17.75 10.46 -25.06
C THR A 243 18.69 9.71 -26.02
N ASN A 244 18.49 9.91 -27.32
CA ASN A 244 19.48 9.61 -28.35
C ASN A 244 20.64 10.61 -28.29
#